data_AF-A0A7C6R4L4-F1
#
_entry.id   AF-A0A7C6R4L4-F1
#
_cell.length_a   1.000
_cell.length_b   1.000
_cell.length_c   1.000
_cell.angle_alpha   90.00
_cell.angle_beta   90.00
_cell.angle_gamma   90.00
#
_symmetry.space_group_name_H-M   'P 1'
#
loop_
_entity.id
_entity.type
_entity.pdbx_description
1 polymer ?
#
loop_
_entity_poly.entity_id
_entity_poly.type
_entity_poly.pdbx_seq_one_letter_code
_entity_poly.pdbx_strand_id
1 'polypeptide(L)'
;LLVAPLYWAATPLLYGGNSMLPQAGPNQPGFGPGQGMGGGINSRINTKLLEYVTRNNTGETYLFATTDANTAAPYIIETGKAVMAMGGFSGSDPILTVEKLKQMVADKEVKYFLIPSYSGFGARGGGGNNEVMDWIRANSTEVPKEEWQSNAPQGGPPGMGNDRTLYKINN
;
A
#
# COMPACT_ATOMS: atom_id res chain seq x y z
N LEU A 1 46.93 -1.19 -11.18
CA LEU A 1 45.75 -1.23 -12.08
C LEU A 1 44.48 -1.83 -11.42
N LEU A 2 44.40 -1.95 -10.09
CA LEU A 2 43.22 -2.52 -9.39
C LEU A 2 42.48 -1.54 -8.46
N VAL A 3 42.95 -0.29 -8.36
CA VAL A 3 42.39 0.70 -7.42
C VAL A 3 40.98 1.15 -7.83
N ALA A 4 40.73 1.30 -9.14
CA ALA A 4 39.43 1.75 -9.64
C ALA A 4 38.30 0.71 -9.46
N PRO A 5 38.47 -0.59 -9.77
CA PRO A 5 37.43 -1.60 -9.49
C PRO A 5 37.15 -1.79 -7.99
N LEU A 6 38.19 -1.69 -7.15
CA LEU A 6 38.04 -1.80 -5.70
C LEU A 6 37.26 -0.63 -5.11
N TYR A 7 37.53 0.60 -5.58
CA TYR A 7 36.75 1.77 -5.18
C TYR A 7 35.28 1.64 -5.58
N TRP A 8 35.02 1.13 -6.79
CA TRP A 8 33.68 0.87 -7.30
C TRP A 8 32.94 -0.16 -6.45
N ALA A 9 33.60 -1.27 -6.09
CA ALA A 9 33.03 -2.34 -5.26
C ALA A 9 32.85 -1.94 -3.78
N ALA A 10 33.59 -0.94 -3.28
CA ALA A 10 33.44 -0.43 -1.92
C ALA A 10 32.28 0.56 -1.77
N THR A 11 31.74 1.11 -2.86
CA THR A 11 30.68 2.13 -2.78
C THR A 11 29.40 1.70 -2.05
N PRO A 12 28.90 0.46 -2.15
CA PRO A 12 27.70 0.05 -1.40
C PRO A 12 27.93 0.00 0.11
N LEU A 13 29.15 -0.33 0.54
CA LEU A 13 29.54 -0.38 1.95
C LEU A 13 29.76 1.03 2.53
N LEU A 14 30.30 1.94 1.73
CA LEU A 14 30.67 3.29 2.18
C LEU A 14 29.50 4.28 2.14
N TYR A 15 28.61 4.15 1.15
CA TYR A 15 27.53 5.12 0.91
C TYR A 15 26.13 4.54 1.11
N GLY A 16 25.99 3.22 1.24
CA GLY A 16 24.69 2.55 1.26
C GLY A 16 23.97 2.59 -0.10
N GLY A 17 23.05 1.66 -0.31
CA GLY A 17 22.18 1.64 -1.50
C GLY A 17 20.76 2.12 -1.14
N ASN A 18 20.06 2.73 -2.10
CA ASN A 18 18.62 2.88 -1.98
C ASN A 18 17.96 1.55 -2.37
N SER A 19 17.42 0.83 -1.39
CA SER A 19 16.75 -0.46 -1.63
C SER A 19 15.50 -0.38 -2.52
N MET A 20 15.00 0.84 -2.81
CA MET A 20 13.82 1.07 -3.64
C MET A 20 14.14 1.47 -5.09
N LEU A 21 15.36 1.89 -5.37
CA LEU A 21 15.80 2.28 -6.72
C LEU A 21 17.05 1.47 -7.09
N PRO A 22 16.92 0.41 -7.91
CA PRO A 22 18.09 -0.34 -8.35
C PRO A 22 18.96 0.59 -9.19
N GLN A 23 20.17 0.87 -8.70
CA GLN A 23 21.17 1.66 -9.40
C GLN A 23 22.37 0.78 -9.73
N ALA A 24 22.80 0.83 -11.00
CA ALA A 24 24.07 0.26 -11.43
C ALA A 24 25.07 1.40 -11.61
N GLY A 25 25.92 1.66 -10.61
CA GLY A 25 26.90 2.76 -10.67
C GLY A 25 27.30 3.29 -9.29
N PRO A 26 28.44 3.99 -9.17
CA PRO A 26 28.82 4.71 -7.97
C PRO A 26 27.77 5.79 -7.66
N ASN A 27 27.37 5.93 -6.40
CA ASN A 27 26.45 6.99 -5.99
C ASN A 27 27.09 8.36 -6.28
N GLN A 28 26.48 9.15 -7.16
CA GLN A 28 26.88 10.55 -7.35
C GLN A 28 26.50 11.36 -6.10
N PRO A 29 27.44 12.07 -5.46
CA PRO A 29 27.14 12.96 -4.35
C PRO A 29 26.29 14.13 -4.87
N GLY A 30 24.98 14.00 -4.74
CA GLY A 30 23.99 14.94 -5.29
C GLY A 30 22.58 14.37 -5.29
N PHE A 31 22.46 13.05 -5.40
CA PHE A 31 21.24 12.31 -5.07
C PHE A 31 21.41 11.68 -3.69
N GLY A 32 21.25 12.50 -2.65
CA GLY A 32 21.21 11.98 -1.29
C GLY A 32 20.04 11.00 -1.12
N PRO A 33 20.17 9.99 -0.25
CA PRO A 33 19.06 9.13 0.14
C PRO A 33 18.01 9.99 0.88
N GLY A 34 17.07 10.57 0.14
CA GLY A 34 16.00 11.38 0.75
C GLY A 34 15.41 12.51 -0.09
N GLN A 35 15.94 12.85 -1.26
CA GLN A 35 15.40 13.94 -2.09
C GLN A 35 15.25 13.50 -3.56
N GLY A 36 14.27 12.64 -3.79
CA GLY A 36 13.80 12.25 -5.10
C GLY A 36 12.47 11.55 -4.95
N MET A 37 11.39 12.21 -5.39
CA MET A 37 10.01 11.74 -5.55
C MET A 37 9.76 10.27 -5.13
N GLY A 38 9.43 10.07 -3.86
CA GLY A 38 9.09 8.75 -3.34
C GLY A 38 8.93 8.82 -1.83
N GLY A 39 7.70 9.09 -1.37
CA GLY A 39 7.35 9.00 0.06
C GLY A 39 7.75 7.62 0.57
N GLY A 40 8.80 7.57 1.39
CA GLY A 40 9.42 6.32 1.80
C GLY A 40 8.47 5.39 2.55
N ILE A 41 8.82 4.11 2.53
CA ILE A 41 8.20 3.01 3.30
C ILE A 41 8.19 3.27 4.83
N ASN A 42 8.75 4.38 5.31
CA ASN A 42 8.53 4.93 6.65
C ASN A 42 7.11 5.50 6.86
N SER A 43 6.12 5.00 6.13
CA SER A 43 4.72 5.26 6.41
C SER A 43 4.34 4.50 7.68
N ARG A 44 4.13 5.23 8.78
CA ARG A 44 3.62 4.64 10.03
C ARG A 44 2.31 3.92 9.73
N ILE A 45 2.19 2.66 10.15
CA ILE A 45 0.94 1.92 10.07
C ILE A 45 -0.13 2.57 10.97
N ASN A 46 -1.40 2.49 10.56
CA ASN A 46 -2.50 2.80 11.45
C ASN A 46 -2.74 1.58 12.36
N THR A 47 -2.27 1.68 13.60
CA THR A 47 -2.39 0.59 14.59
C THR A 47 -3.85 0.27 14.90
N LYS A 48 -4.73 1.28 14.93
CA LYS A 48 -6.17 1.08 15.18
C LYS A 48 -6.84 0.31 14.03
N LEU A 49 -6.44 0.57 12.79
CA LEU A 49 -6.90 -0.21 11.64
C LEU A 49 -6.44 -1.66 11.80
N LEU A 50 -5.15 -1.87 12.08
CA LEU A 50 -4.58 -3.20 12.24
C LEU A 50 -5.29 -3.99 13.36
N GLU A 51 -5.53 -3.36 14.51
CA GLU A 51 -6.29 -3.97 15.62
C GLU A 51 -7.70 -4.32 15.19
N TYR A 52 -8.39 -3.41 14.50
CA TYR A 52 -9.75 -3.62 14.04
C TYR A 52 -9.85 -4.82 13.09
N VAL A 53 -9.06 -4.83 12.02
CA VAL A 53 -9.12 -5.92 11.03
C VAL A 53 -8.61 -7.24 11.61
N THR A 54 -7.63 -7.21 12.52
CA THR A 54 -7.14 -8.43 13.18
C THR A 54 -8.18 -9.03 14.12
N ARG A 55 -8.83 -8.20 14.95
CA ARG A 55 -9.85 -8.65 15.91
C ARG A 55 -11.07 -9.24 15.21
N ASN A 56 -11.43 -8.68 14.05
CA ASN A 56 -12.61 -9.09 13.30
C ASN A 56 -12.29 -10.08 12.17
N ASN A 57 -11.04 -10.52 12.00
CA ASN A 57 -10.70 -11.56 11.04
C ASN A 57 -11.25 -12.91 11.55
N THR A 58 -11.94 -13.64 10.69
CA THR A 58 -12.62 -14.91 10.99
C THR A 58 -12.01 -16.11 10.27
N GLY A 59 -10.71 -16.01 9.93
CA GLY A 59 -9.95 -17.01 9.18
C GLY A 59 -9.63 -16.59 7.75
N GLU A 60 -9.79 -15.31 7.40
CA GLU A 60 -9.46 -14.85 6.06
C GLU A 60 -7.95 -14.81 5.80
N THR A 61 -7.54 -15.22 4.60
CA THR A 61 -6.14 -15.28 4.14
C THR A 61 -5.46 -13.91 4.24
N TYR A 62 -6.13 -12.84 3.81
CA TYR A 62 -5.63 -11.47 3.85
C TYR A 62 -6.33 -10.68 4.95
N LEU A 63 -5.56 -9.93 5.75
CA LEU A 63 -6.12 -9.04 6.77
C LEU A 63 -7.07 -7.98 6.17
N PHE A 64 -6.63 -7.38 5.07
CA PHE A 64 -7.41 -6.48 4.23
C PHE A 64 -6.75 -6.37 2.86
N ALA A 65 -7.47 -5.80 1.89
CA ALA A 65 -6.97 -5.40 0.60
C ALA A 65 -6.91 -3.87 0.48
N THR A 66 -5.95 -3.37 -0.28
CA THR A 66 -5.79 -1.95 -0.59
C THR A 66 -5.38 -1.76 -2.05
N THR A 67 -5.32 -0.52 -2.51
CA THR A 67 -5.01 -0.20 -3.91
C THR A 67 -3.58 -0.55 -4.28
N ASP A 68 -2.61 -0.22 -3.42
CA ASP A 68 -1.20 -0.14 -3.79
C ASP A 68 -0.25 -0.80 -2.79
N ALA A 69 0.92 -1.23 -3.28
CA ALA A 69 1.93 -1.91 -2.48
C ALA A 69 2.55 -1.00 -1.41
N ASN A 70 2.64 0.31 -1.66
CA ASN A 70 3.20 1.27 -0.68
C ASN A 70 2.35 1.33 0.60
N THR A 71 1.04 1.14 0.48
CA THR A 71 0.15 1.02 1.63
C THR A 71 0.21 -0.36 2.28
N ALA A 72 0.26 -1.43 1.48
CA ALA A 72 0.25 -2.80 2.01
C ALA A 72 1.55 -3.18 2.75
N ALA A 73 2.71 -2.78 2.20
CA ALA A 73 4.01 -3.26 2.64
C ALA A 73 4.32 -2.97 4.11
N PRO A 74 4.09 -1.77 4.68
CA PRO A 74 4.35 -1.52 6.09
C PRO A 74 3.58 -2.46 7.03
N TYR A 75 2.33 -2.82 6.70
CA TYR A 75 1.55 -3.77 7.50
C TYR A 75 2.11 -5.19 7.37
N ILE A 76 2.53 -5.60 6.17
CA ILE A 76 3.14 -6.92 5.96
C ILE A 76 4.45 -7.04 6.75
N ILE A 77 5.30 -6.02 6.68
CA ILE A 77 6.61 -5.99 7.37
C ILE A 77 6.42 -6.04 8.89
N GLU A 78 5.52 -5.22 9.43
CA GLU A 78 5.31 -5.13 10.87
C GLU A 78 4.67 -6.40 11.45
N THR A 79 3.75 -7.03 10.70
CA THR A 79 2.89 -8.09 11.24
C THR A 79 3.26 -9.50 10.77
N GLY A 80 4.02 -9.62 9.68
CA GLY A 80 4.23 -10.88 8.97
C GLY A 80 2.96 -11.47 8.32
N LYS A 81 1.82 -10.75 8.35
CA LYS A 81 0.54 -11.22 7.81
C LYS A 81 0.31 -10.68 6.41
N ALA A 82 -0.43 -11.45 5.61
CA ALA A 82 -0.74 -11.07 4.24
C ALA A 82 -1.72 -9.87 4.19
N VAL A 83 -1.36 -8.88 3.38
CA VAL A 83 -2.21 -7.74 2.99
C VAL A 83 -2.16 -7.66 1.47
N MET A 84 -3.31 -7.53 0.83
CA MET A 84 -3.41 -7.60 -0.64
C MET A 84 -3.28 -6.20 -1.26
N ALA A 85 -2.41 -6.04 -2.25
CA ALA A 85 -2.37 -4.87 -3.12
C ALA A 85 -3.07 -5.20 -4.44
N MET A 86 -4.21 -4.56 -4.71
CA MET A 86 -5.07 -4.88 -5.86
C MET A 86 -4.64 -4.21 -7.18
N GLY A 87 -3.69 -3.28 -7.14
CA GLY A 87 -3.30 -2.47 -8.30
C GLY A 87 -1.80 -2.25 -8.45
N GLY A 88 -0.97 -3.17 -7.96
CA GLY A 88 0.49 -3.10 -8.09
C GLY A 88 1.14 -2.02 -7.24
N PHE A 89 2.27 -1.46 -7.68
CA PHE A 89 3.05 -0.51 -6.88
C PHE A 89 2.34 0.84 -6.69
N SER A 90 1.71 1.35 -7.74
CA SER A 90 1.03 2.66 -7.78
C SER A 90 -0.50 2.57 -7.63
N GLY A 91 -1.08 1.38 -7.66
CA GLY A 91 -2.53 1.18 -7.59
C GLY A 91 -3.26 1.21 -8.94
N SER A 92 -2.53 1.38 -10.04
CA SER A 92 -3.06 1.50 -11.40
C SER A 92 -3.04 0.21 -12.21
N ASP A 93 -2.44 -0.87 -11.73
CA ASP A 93 -2.30 -2.08 -12.54
C ASP A 93 -3.61 -2.86 -12.57
N PRO A 94 -4.19 -3.18 -13.75
CA PRO A 94 -5.45 -3.91 -13.87
C PRO A 94 -5.23 -5.43 -13.67
N ILE A 95 -4.85 -5.84 -12.46
CA ILE A 95 -4.47 -7.23 -12.15
C ILE A 95 -5.62 -8.08 -11.60
N LEU A 96 -6.74 -7.45 -11.25
CA LEU A 96 -7.88 -8.09 -10.62
C LEU A 96 -9.16 -7.75 -11.39
N THR A 97 -9.95 -8.77 -11.73
CA THR A 97 -11.29 -8.60 -12.30
C THR A 97 -12.35 -8.69 -11.20
N VAL A 98 -13.54 -8.14 -11.46
CA VAL A 98 -14.69 -8.26 -10.54
C VAL A 98 -15.06 -9.71 -10.27
N GLU A 99 -15.03 -10.56 -11.30
CA GLU A 99 -15.33 -12.00 -11.16
C GLU A 99 -14.34 -12.70 -10.24
N LYS A 100 -13.05 -12.43 -10.40
CA LYS A 100 -12.02 -13.02 -9.54
C LYS A 100 -12.14 -12.50 -8.11
N LEU A 101 -12.43 -11.20 -7.92
CA LEU A 101 -12.65 -10.65 -6.60
C LEU A 101 -13.86 -11.31 -5.90
N LYS A 102 -14.97 -11.51 -6.61
CA LYS A 102 -16.15 -12.23 -6.08
C LYS A 102 -15.78 -13.63 -5.61
N GLN A 103 -15.00 -14.36 -6.41
CA GLN A 103 -14.53 -15.69 -6.06
C GLN A 103 -13.67 -15.66 -4.79
N MET A 104 -12.72 -14.73 -4.70
CA MET A 104 -11.86 -14.57 -3.51
C MET A 104 -12.65 -14.22 -2.24
N VAL A 105 -13.70 -13.40 -2.36
CA VAL A 105 -14.63 -13.13 -1.25
C VAL A 105 -15.38 -14.40 -0.84
N ALA A 106 -15.91 -15.15 -1.80
CA ALA A 106 -16.64 -16.40 -1.55
C ALA A 106 -15.75 -17.47 -0.88
N ASP A 107 -14.48 -17.54 -1.29
CA ASP A 107 -13.46 -18.43 -0.73
C ASP A 107 -12.91 -17.93 0.62
N LYS A 108 -13.46 -16.82 1.15
CA LYS A 108 -13.01 -16.17 2.39
C LYS A 108 -11.55 -15.76 2.36
N GLU A 109 -10.99 -15.41 1.21
CA GLU A 109 -9.63 -14.88 1.16
C GLU A 109 -9.55 -13.46 1.69
N VAL A 110 -10.56 -12.62 1.41
CA VAL A 110 -10.56 -11.20 1.77
C VAL A 110 -11.95 -10.71 2.16
N LYS A 111 -12.01 -9.91 3.23
CA LYS A 111 -13.26 -9.34 3.77
C LYS A 111 -13.26 -7.82 3.86
N TYR A 112 -12.08 -7.22 4.06
CA TYR A 112 -11.92 -5.78 4.30
C TYR A 112 -11.17 -5.11 3.16
N PHE A 113 -11.61 -3.91 2.76
CA PHE A 113 -11.03 -3.14 1.66
C PHE A 113 -10.77 -1.70 2.11
N LEU A 114 -9.50 -1.30 2.16
CA LEU A 114 -9.07 0.07 2.43
C LEU A 114 -8.77 0.77 1.09
N ILE A 115 -9.73 1.53 0.59
CA ILE A 115 -9.68 2.15 -0.75
C ILE A 115 -9.96 3.65 -0.67
N PRO A 116 -9.58 4.45 -1.69
CA PRO A 116 -9.86 5.88 -1.71
C PRO A 116 -11.36 6.22 -1.58
N SER A 117 -11.66 7.22 -0.75
CA SER A 117 -13.02 7.65 -0.39
C SER A 117 -13.79 8.27 -1.56
N TYR A 118 -13.11 8.86 -2.54
CA TYR A 118 -13.73 9.54 -3.68
C TYR A 118 -13.65 8.72 -4.97
N SER A 119 -14.73 8.74 -5.76
CA SER A 119 -14.81 8.22 -7.12
C SER A 119 -14.61 9.30 -8.21
N GLY A 120 -14.15 10.51 -7.84
CA GLY A 120 -14.12 11.69 -8.71
C GLY A 120 -12.87 11.85 -9.60
N PHE A 121 -12.86 12.88 -10.44
CA PHE A 121 -11.87 13.17 -11.50
C PHE A 121 -10.38 13.22 -11.07
N GLY A 122 -10.08 13.26 -9.77
CA GLY A 122 -8.73 13.12 -9.20
C GLY A 122 -8.31 11.68 -8.86
N ALA A 123 -9.26 10.75 -8.73
CA ALA A 123 -9.01 9.29 -8.67
C ALA A 123 -8.66 8.71 -10.07
N ARG A 124 -8.87 9.51 -11.12
CA ARG A 124 -8.67 9.17 -12.53
C ARG A 124 -7.19 9.10 -12.96
N GLY A 125 -6.26 9.39 -12.05
CA GLY A 125 -4.82 9.15 -12.23
C GLY A 125 -4.39 7.70 -12.00
N GLY A 126 -5.28 6.85 -11.46
CA GLY A 126 -5.06 5.41 -11.27
C GLY A 126 -5.89 4.59 -12.24
N GLY A 127 -5.64 4.72 -13.54
CA GLY A 127 -6.37 3.97 -14.57
C GLY A 127 -6.04 2.48 -14.50
N GLY A 128 -6.89 1.68 -13.84
CA GLY A 128 -6.79 0.22 -13.89
C GLY A 128 -7.90 -0.56 -13.18
N ASN A 129 -8.42 -0.07 -12.05
CA ASN A 129 -9.29 -0.88 -11.18
C ASN A 129 -10.66 -0.25 -10.85
N ASN A 130 -11.17 0.67 -11.67
CA ASN A 130 -12.42 1.39 -11.37
C ASN A 130 -13.62 0.45 -11.16
N GLU A 131 -13.80 -0.54 -12.03
CA GLU A 131 -14.91 -1.50 -11.93
C GLU A 131 -14.85 -2.33 -10.64
N VAL A 132 -13.65 -2.73 -10.22
CA VAL A 132 -13.41 -3.45 -8.96
C VAL A 132 -13.76 -2.56 -7.77
N MET A 133 -13.31 -1.31 -7.76
CA MET A 133 -13.60 -0.36 -6.67
C MET A 133 -15.08 -0.04 -6.57
N ASP A 134 -15.75 0.15 -7.70
CA ASP A 134 -17.18 0.43 -7.74
C ASP A 134 -17.99 -0.79 -7.28
N TRP A 135 -17.57 -1.99 -7.67
CA TRP A 135 -18.18 -3.22 -7.17
C TRP A 135 -18.00 -3.36 -5.65
N ILE A 136 -16.80 -3.09 -5.12
CA ILE A 136 -16.55 -3.12 -3.67
C ILE A 136 -17.50 -2.15 -2.96
N ARG A 137 -17.60 -0.90 -3.41
CA ARG A 137 -18.48 0.11 -2.80
C ARG A 137 -19.94 -0.30 -2.84
N ALA A 138 -20.40 -0.89 -3.95
CA ALA A 138 -21.79 -1.31 -4.11
C ALA A 138 -22.16 -2.53 -3.26
N ASN A 139 -21.20 -3.40 -2.92
CA ASN A 139 -21.45 -4.68 -2.24
C ASN A 139 -20.92 -4.71 -0.79
N SER A 140 -20.45 -3.57 -0.29
CA SER A 140 -19.86 -3.46 1.04
C SER A 140 -20.57 -2.41 1.89
N THR A 141 -20.36 -2.50 3.20
CA THR A 141 -20.71 -1.48 4.16
C THR A 141 -19.47 -0.68 4.56
N GLU A 142 -19.59 0.64 4.65
CA GLU A 142 -18.53 1.50 5.18
C GLU A 142 -18.39 1.27 6.69
N VAL A 143 -17.17 1.03 7.14
CA VAL A 143 -16.85 0.92 8.56
C VAL A 143 -16.66 2.32 9.13
N PRO A 144 -17.37 2.69 10.22
CA PRO A 144 -17.24 4.00 10.85
C PRO A 144 -15.79 4.33 11.17
N LYS A 145 -15.35 5.55 10.83
CA LYS A 145 -13.95 5.99 11.01
C LYS A 145 -13.50 5.91 12.46
N GLU A 146 -14.42 6.06 13.41
CA GLU A 146 -14.18 5.95 14.83
C GLU A 146 -13.77 4.54 15.26
N GLU A 147 -14.03 3.50 14.47
CA GLU A 147 -13.66 2.12 14.79
C GLU A 147 -12.23 1.78 14.37
N TRP A 148 -11.74 2.35 13.27
CA TRP A 148 -10.49 1.92 12.63
C TRP A 148 -9.48 3.06 12.37
N GLN A 149 -9.92 4.32 12.30
CA GLN A 149 -9.04 5.45 12.00
C GLN A 149 -8.41 6.00 13.29
N SER A 150 -7.08 6.08 13.30
CA SER A 150 -6.33 6.75 14.37
C SER A 150 -6.44 8.27 14.21
N ASN A 151 -6.66 9.01 15.30
CA ASN A 151 -6.70 10.48 15.30
C ASN A 151 -5.32 11.15 15.14
N ALA A 152 -4.25 10.38 14.99
CA ALA A 152 -2.91 10.92 14.81
C ALA A 152 -2.77 11.55 13.41
N PRO A 153 -2.21 12.76 13.28
CA PRO A 153 -1.86 13.31 11.98
C PRO A 153 -0.84 12.38 11.33
N GLN A 154 -1.29 11.61 10.32
CA GLN A 154 -0.39 10.85 9.47
C GLN A 154 0.42 11.88 8.69
N GLY A 155 1.71 11.96 8.99
CA GLY A 155 2.65 12.92 8.43
C GLY A 155 2.82 12.74 6.93
N GLY A 156 1.86 13.29 6.18
CA GLY A 156 1.91 13.50 4.74
C GLY A 156 1.59 14.96 4.42
N PRO A 157 1.89 15.43 3.20
CA PRO A 157 1.49 16.76 2.76
C PRO A 157 -0.01 16.99 3.01
N PRO A 158 -0.45 18.22 3.37
CA PRO A 158 -1.86 18.53 3.53
C PRO A 158 -2.65 18.10 2.28
N GLY A 159 -3.57 17.14 2.44
CA GLY A 159 -4.40 16.61 1.35
C GLY A 159 -4.11 15.17 0.89
N MET A 160 -3.25 14.39 1.56
CA MET A 160 -3.00 12.98 1.20
C MET A 160 -3.25 11.94 2.31
N GLY A 161 -3.49 12.38 3.56
CA GLY A 161 -3.49 11.48 4.72
C GLY A 161 -4.84 10.92 5.19
N ASN A 162 -5.97 11.39 4.66
CA ASN A 162 -7.30 11.08 5.23
C ASN A 162 -8.36 10.64 4.21
N ASP A 163 -7.99 10.44 2.95
CA ASP A 163 -8.94 10.23 1.84
C ASP A 163 -9.17 8.74 1.53
N ARG A 164 -9.12 7.89 2.56
CA ARG A 164 -9.39 6.46 2.44
C ARG A 164 -10.55 6.06 3.35
N THR A 165 -11.35 5.13 2.84
CA THR A 165 -12.48 4.54 3.55
C THR A 165 -12.23 3.04 3.66
N LEU A 166 -12.52 2.49 4.85
CA LEU A 166 -12.54 1.06 5.08
C LEU A 166 -13.94 0.52 4.78
N TYR A 167 -14.01 -0.45 3.89
CA TYR A 167 -15.23 -1.17 3.54
C TYR A 167 -15.15 -2.60 4.05
N LYS A 168 -16.28 -3.13 4.51
CA LYS A 168 -16.48 -4.53 4.87
C LYS A 168 -17.48 -5.15 3.89
N ILE A 169 -17.11 -6.24 3.24
CA ILE A 169 -18.00 -6.91 2.29
C ILE A 169 -19.27 -7.43 3.00
N ASN A 170 -20.40 -7.28 2.34
CA ASN A 170 -21.66 -7.84 2.82
C ASN A 170 -21.69 -9.32 2.43
N ASN A 171 -21.72 -10.20 3.43
CA ASN A 171 -21.86 -11.66 3.22
C ASN A 171 -23.27 -12.02 2.76
#